data_AF-A0A6A5ZM25-F1
#
_entry.id   AF-A0A6A5ZM25-F1
#
_cell.length_a   1.000
_cell.length_b   1.000
_cell.length_c   1.000
_cell.angle_alpha   90.00
_cell.angle_beta   90.00
_cell.angle_gamma   90.00
#
_symmetry.space_group_name_H-M   'P 1'
#
loop_
_entity.id
_entity.type
_entity.pdbx_description
1 polymer ?
#
loop_
_entity_poly.entity_id
_entity_poly.type
_entity_poly.pdbx_seq_one_letter_code
_entity_poly.pdbx_strand_id
1 'polypeptide(L)'
;MTTIDGLPAEILFNILSYCNAFDPRLNRQHVFNGLAIQNRHIRNIVEEYTRVLLAKYTGYKPPKTKKALQAVIHRRKWIRWLSETCWYCKKKTARKALFERSMACCAACDRKHAPKMTMTEAINNGLSKLDLFTPSVLHPSLPPLTHAEHTVMGGTSILILSSDVDARKSYIRSLLGPARADDAAYLRRRIAAHDRIVNHASIYYRAHRRRWIKIAPAEGFEQVGPPSRRVKSMANEDSRQKYVDDGLKKEWAAMGLVGPDGSAAEKPIVLD
;
A
#
# COMPACT_ATOMS: atom_id res chain seq x y z
N MET A 1 7.31 42.42 9.65
CA MET A 1 7.38 41.03 9.17
C MET A 1 6.26 40.82 8.16
N THR A 2 6.57 40.39 6.94
CA THR A 2 5.56 40.07 5.91
C THR A 2 4.81 38.80 6.30
N THR A 3 3.53 38.95 6.63
CA THR A 3 2.62 37.81 6.86
C THR A 3 2.05 37.33 5.52
N ILE A 4 1.62 36.07 5.46
CA ILE A 4 1.05 35.48 4.23
C ILE A 4 -0.18 36.25 3.72
N ASP A 5 -0.91 36.91 4.63
CA ASP A 5 -2.08 37.73 4.34
C ASP A 5 -1.75 39.03 3.57
N GLY A 6 -0.49 39.45 3.57
CA GLY A 6 -0.01 40.63 2.84
C GLY A 6 0.53 40.34 1.44
N LEU A 7 0.48 39.08 0.98
CA LEU A 7 0.95 38.72 -0.36
C LEU A 7 -0.05 39.13 -1.44
N PRO A 8 0.42 39.55 -2.63
CA PRO A 8 -0.45 39.78 -3.78
C PRO A 8 -1.26 38.52 -4.14
N ALA A 9 -2.47 38.73 -4.66
CA ALA A 9 -3.41 37.66 -4.98
C ALA A 9 -2.81 36.64 -5.99
N GLU A 10 -2.00 37.11 -6.93
CA GLU A 10 -1.30 36.30 -7.93
C GLU A 10 -0.35 35.28 -7.28
N ILE A 11 0.38 35.71 -6.25
CA ILE A 11 1.28 34.84 -5.50
C ILE A 11 0.47 33.81 -4.71
N LEU A 12 -0.63 34.24 -4.09
CA LEU A 12 -1.52 33.34 -3.36
C LEU A 12 -2.19 32.31 -4.29
N PHE A 13 -2.62 32.71 -5.50
CA PHE A 13 -3.14 31.77 -6.49
C PHE A 13 -2.06 30.81 -7.00
N ASN A 14 -0.83 31.28 -7.20
CA ASN A 14 0.29 30.40 -7.53
C ASN A 14 0.54 29.37 -6.42
N ILE A 15 0.51 29.77 -5.15
CA ILE A 15 0.61 28.83 -4.01
C ILE A 15 -0.55 27.83 -4.04
N LEU A 16 -1.78 28.29 -4.27
CA LEU A 16 -2.96 27.42 -4.38
C LEU A 16 -2.92 26.49 -5.59
N SER A 17 -2.16 26.81 -6.65
CA SER A 17 -1.99 25.95 -7.82
C SER A 17 -1.22 24.66 -7.49
N TYR A 18 -0.28 24.73 -6.54
CA TYR A 18 0.43 23.55 -6.03
C TYR A 18 -0.45 22.67 -5.14
N CYS A 19 -1.55 23.21 -4.61
CA CYS A 19 -2.60 22.44 -3.93
C CYS A 19 -3.50 21.75 -4.96
N ASN A 20 -2.89 20.98 -5.86
CA ASN A 20 -3.53 20.41 -7.03
C ASN A 20 -4.85 19.74 -6.65
N ALA A 21 -5.87 19.97 -7.49
CA ALA A 21 -7.20 19.35 -7.49
C ALA A 21 -7.21 17.85 -7.20
N PHE A 22 -6.12 17.22 -7.57
CA PHE A 22 -5.94 15.82 -7.70
C PHE A 22 -4.64 15.49 -6.94
N ASP A 23 -4.65 15.64 -5.62
CA ASP A 23 -3.71 14.94 -4.71
C ASP A 23 -4.52 14.00 -3.80
N PRO A 24 -4.30 12.66 -3.87
CA PRO A 24 -5.12 11.70 -3.15
C PRO A 24 -4.97 11.89 -1.64
N ARG A 25 -3.84 12.41 -1.18
CA ARG A 25 -3.55 12.60 0.25
C ARG A 25 -4.47 13.66 0.88
N LEU A 26 -5.12 14.49 0.06
CA LEU A 26 -5.89 15.65 0.50
C LEU A 26 -7.39 15.39 0.65
N ASN A 27 -7.94 14.20 0.37
CA ASN A 27 -9.41 14.06 0.33
C ASN A 27 -10.11 14.19 1.71
N ARG A 28 -9.45 13.77 2.82
CA ARG A 28 -10.02 13.91 4.18
C ARG A 28 -9.69 15.26 4.83
N GLN A 29 -8.58 15.87 4.47
CA GLN A 29 -8.12 17.17 4.97
C GLN A 29 -7.63 18.00 3.79
N HIS A 30 -8.55 18.38 2.90
CA HIS A 30 -8.16 19.12 1.72
C HIS A 30 -7.52 20.44 2.15
N VAL A 31 -6.36 20.78 1.57
CA VAL A 31 -5.57 21.95 2.00
C VAL A 31 -6.44 23.22 2.00
N PHE A 32 -7.37 23.34 1.04
CA PHE A 32 -8.38 24.41 1.01
C PHE A 32 -9.23 24.54 2.28
N ASN A 33 -9.59 23.45 2.97
CA ASN A 33 -10.29 23.54 4.24
C ASN A 33 -9.39 24.12 5.33
N GLY A 34 -8.12 23.67 5.41
CA GLY A 34 -7.14 24.20 6.36
C GLY A 34 -6.83 25.67 6.13
N LEU A 35 -6.59 26.07 4.87
CA LEU A 35 -6.32 27.45 4.48
C LEU A 35 -7.51 28.37 4.74
N ALA A 36 -8.73 27.91 4.43
CA ALA A 36 -9.95 28.70 4.66
C ALA A 36 -10.27 28.95 6.14
N ILE A 37 -9.70 28.17 7.06
CA ILE A 37 -9.89 28.37 8.51
C ILE A 37 -9.00 29.49 9.05
N GLN A 38 -7.80 29.68 8.47
CA GLN A 38 -6.76 30.59 9.02
C GLN A 38 -7.22 32.05 9.11
N ASN A 39 -7.68 32.63 7.99
CA ASN A 39 -8.11 34.04 7.93
C ASN A 39 -9.28 34.19 6.94
N ARG A 40 -10.16 35.18 7.18
CA ARG A 40 -11.22 35.61 6.26
C ARG A 40 -10.69 35.99 4.87
N HIS A 41 -9.53 36.65 4.77
CA HIS A 41 -8.94 37.03 3.49
C HIS A 41 -8.57 35.78 2.66
N ILE A 42 -7.76 34.87 3.22
CA ILE A 42 -7.40 33.60 2.58
C ILE A 42 -8.64 32.77 2.24
N ARG A 43 -9.64 32.74 3.12
CA ARG A 43 -10.92 32.07 2.85
C ARG A 43 -11.57 32.59 1.57
N ASN A 44 -11.67 33.91 1.40
CA ASN A 44 -12.25 34.50 0.19
C ASN A 44 -11.46 34.12 -1.06
N ILE A 45 -10.12 34.11 -0.99
CA ILE A 45 -9.25 33.69 -2.09
C ILE A 45 -9.48 32.21 -2.43
N VAL A 46 -9.56 31.34 -1.43
CA VAL A 46 -9.82 29.90 -1.63
C VAL A 46 -11.21 29.68 -2.26
N GLU A 47 -12.23 30.40 -1.82
CA GLU A 47 -13.57 30.33 -2.42
C GLU A 47 -13.56 30.78 -3.89
N GLU A 48 -12.86 31.87 -4.19
CA GLU A 48 -12.76 32.37 -5.56
C GLU A 48 -11.95 31.42 -6.45
N TYR A 49 -10.84 30.90 -5.95
CA TYR A 49 -10.04 29.90 -6.65
C TYR A 49 -10.86 28.64 -6.97
N THR A 50 -11.58 28.10 -5.97
CA THR A 50 -12.42 26.91 -6.16
C THR A 50 -13.63 27.17 -7.05
N ARG A 51 -14.17 28.40 -7.09
CA ARG A 51 -15.19 28.83 -8.05
C ARG A 51 -14.66 28.77 -9.48
N VAL A 52 -13.45 29.28 -9.73
CA VAL A 52 -12.79 29.22 -11.05
C VAL A 52 -12.54 27.78 -11.47
N LEU A 53 -12.06 26.92 -10.55
CA LEU A 53 -11.88 25.48 -10.83
C LEU A 53 -13.20 24.79 -11.18
N LEU A 54 -14.27 25.03 -10.42
CA LEU A 54 -15.59 24.48 -10.72
C LEU A 54 -16.08 24.91 -12.10
N ALA A 55 -15.95 26.19 -12.46
CA ALA A 55 -16.34 26.68 -13.77
C ALA A 55 -15.56 25.99 -14.90
N LYS A 56 -14.22 25.87 -14.74
CA LYS A 56 -13.31 25.24 -15.70
C LYS A 56 -13.61 23.76 -15.93
N TYR A 57 -13.81 22.98 -14.88
CA TYR A 57 -13.87 21.52 -14.99
C TYR A 57 -15.27 20.93 -15.05
N THR A 58 -16.30 21.70 -14.65
CA THR A 58 -17.68 21.19 -14.53
C THR A 58 -18.71 22.00 -15.31
N GLY A 59 -18.28 23.12 -15.93
CA GLY A 59 -19.22 24.08 -16.54
C GLY A 59 -20.11 24.78 -15.51
N TYR A 60 -19.69 24.80 -14.23
CA TYR A 60 -20.46 25.39 -13.15
C TYR A 60 -20.73 26.88 -13.39
N LYS A 61 -22.01 27.24 -13.35
CA LYS A 61 -22.46 28.64 -13.40
C LYS A 61 -22.84 29.09 -11.98
N PRO A 62 -22.16 30.10 -11.40
CA PRO A 62 -22.51 30.59 -10.08
C PRO A 62 -23.91 31.22 -10.08
N PRO A 63 -24.60 31.25 -8.93
CA PRO A 63 -25.90 31.91 -8.81
C PRO A 63 -25.82 33.39 -9.17
N LYS A 64 -26.85 33.92 -9.83
CA LYS A 64 -26.89 35.33 -10.26
C LYS A 64 -27.13 36.31 -9.10
N THR A 65 -27.78 35.87 -8.02
CA THR A 65 -28.14 36.75 -6.89
C THR A 65 -27.06 36.73 -5.81
N LYS A 66 -26.76 37.91 -5.24
CA LYS A 66 -25.74 38.05 -4.17
C LYS A 66 -26.01 37.15 -2.96
N LYS A 67 -27.27 37.09 -2.50
CA LYS A 67 -27.70 36.25 -1.37
C LYS A 67 -27.45 34.76 -1.64
N ALA A 68 -27.75 34.27 -2.85
CA ALA A 68 -27.51 32.88 -3.21
C ALA A 68 -26.01 32.60 -3.39
N LEU A 69 -25.24 33.54 -3.93
CA LEU A 69 -23.80 33.41 -4.08
C LEU A 69 -23.09 33.27 -2.72
N GLN A 70 -23.47 34.09 -1.73
CA GLN A 70 -22.93 34.05 -0.38
C GLN A 70 -23.27 32.76 0.38
N ALA A 71 -24.39 32.13 0.06
CA ALA A 71 -24.79 30.84 0.66
C ALA A 71 -24.00 29.65 0.09
N VAL A 72 -23.37 29.79 -1.08
CA VAL A 72 -22.60 28.72 -1.71
C VAL A 72 -21.18 28.69 -1.20
N ILE A 73 -20.79 27.54 -0.65
CA ILE A 73 -19.41 27.22 -0.31
C ILE A 73 -18.79 26.45 -1.48
N HIS A 74 -18.08 27.15 -2.36
CA HIS A 74 -17.46 26.61 -3.57
C HIS A 74 -16.42 25.53 -3.24
N ARG A 75 -15.61 25.71 -2.20
CA ARG A 75 -14.61 24.70 -1.82
C ARG A 75 -15.25 23.35 -1.47
N ARG A 76 -16.42 23.35 -0.80
CA ARG A 76 -17.16 22.12 -0.46
C ARG A 76 -17.70 21.44 -1.71
N LYS A 77 -18.26 22.22 -2.64
CA LYS A 77 -18.72 21.69 -3.95
C LYS A 77 -17.57 21.11 -4.75
N TRP A 78 -16.42 21.77 -4.76
CA TRP A 78 -15.22 21.31 -5.43
C TRP A 78 -14.71 19.97 -4.86
N ILE A 79 -14.51 19.89 -3.54
CA ILE A 79 -14.09 18.65 -2.86
C ILE A 79 -15.09 17.52 -3.09
N ARG A 80 -16.40 17.84 -3.06
CA ARG A 80 -17.44 16.85 -3.38
C ARG A 80 -17.29 16.33 -4.80
N TRP A 81 -17.14 17.22 -5.78
CA TRP A 81 -16.95 16.85 -7.18
C TRP A 81 -15.72 15.96 -7.36
N LEU A 82 -14.60 16.27 -6.72
CA LEU A 82 -13.39 15.43 -6.74
C LEU A 82 -13.63 14.04 -6.16
N SER A 83 -14.43 13.93 -5.10
CA SER A 83 -14.71 12.65 -4.46
C SER A 83 -15.72 11.78 -5.23
N GLU A 84 -16.49 12.38 -6.15
CA GLU A 84 -17.50 11.74 -7.00
C GLU A 84 -17.10 11.66 -8.49
N THR A 85 -15.87 12.05 -8.86
CA THR A 85 -15.42 12.13 -10.26
C THR A 85 -14.14 11.36 -10.45
N CYS A 86 -14.11 10.49 -11.47
CA CYS A 86 -12.93 9.71 -11.79
C CYS A 86 -11.77 10.63 -12.15
N TRP A 87 -10.66 10.42 -11.46
CA TRP A 87 -9.45 11.19 -11.64
C TRP A 87 -8.92 11.23 -13.08
N TYR A 88 -8.99 10.12 -13.80
CA TYR A 88 -8.40 9.98 -15.13
C TYR A 88 -9.38 10.45 -16.21
N CYS A 89 -10.55 9.80 -16.30
CA CYS A 89 -11.52 10.07 -17.37
C CYS A 89 -12.53 11.19 -17.08
N LYS A 90 -12.50 11.76 -15.87
CA LYS A 90 -13.43 12.82 -15.41
C LYS A 90 -14.92 12.46 -15.46
N LYS A 91 -15.25 11.16 -15.61
CA LYS A 91 -16.63 10.65 -15.51
C LYS A 91 -17.05 10.48 -14.06
N LYS A 92 -18.34 10.68 -13.76
CA LYS A 92 -18.89 10.48 -12.42
C LYS A 92 -18.63 9.04 -11.95
N THR A 93 -18.18 8.87 -10.71
CA THR A 93 -17.95 7.57 -10.08
C THR A 93 -18.06 7.67 -8.57
N ALA A 94 -18.71 6.68 -7.95
CA ALA A 94 -18.69 6.50 -6.50
C ALA A 94 -17.53 5.59 -6.04
N ARG A 95 -16.89 4.89 -6.99
CA ARG A 95 -15.81 3.94 -6.69
C ARG A 95 -14.52 4.68 -6.36
N LYS A 96 -13.80 4.14 -5.39
CA LYS A 96 -12.43 4.56 -5.06
C LYS A 96 -11.41 3.68 -5.78
N ALA A 97 -10.25 4.25 -6.09
CA ALA A 97 -9.13 3.48 -6.61
C ALA A 97 -8.73 2.40 -5.60
N LEU A 98 -8.27 1.26 -6.10
CA LEU A 98 -8.05 0.09 -5.25
C LEU A 98 -6.89 0.32 -4.27
N PHE A 99 -5.75 0.80 -4.77
CA PHE A 99 -4.54 1.03 -3.99
C PHE A 99 -4.53 2.40 -3.29
N GLU A 100 -5.24 3.37 -3.84
CA GLU A 100 -5.36 4.73 -3.32
C GLU A 100 -6.83 5.04 -3.02
N ARG A 101 -7.34 4.56 -1.88
CA ARG A 101 -8.77 4.70 -1.51
C ARG A 101 -9.25 6.14 -1.40
N SER A 102 -8.36 7.10 -1.32
CA SER A 102 -8.68 8.52 -1.31
C SER A 102 -8.93 9.10 -2.71
N MET A 103 -8.51 8.42 -3.77
CA MET A 103 -8.77 8.82 -5.15
C MET A 103 -10.08 8.21 -5.65
N ALA A 104 -10.97 9.03 -6.24
CA ALA A 104 -12.13 8.51 -6.97
C ALA A 104 -11.68 8.02 -8.35
N CYS A 105 -11.98 6.75 -8.67
CA CYS A 105 -11.51 6.14 -9.91
C CYS A 105 -12.50 5.09 -10.41
N CYS A 106 -12.88 5.17 -11.68
CA CYS A 106 -13.74 4.18 -12.31
C CYS A 106 -12.96 2.87 -12.56
N ALA A 107 -13.68 1.76 -12.72
CA ALA A 107 -13.08 0.43 -12.91
C ALA A 107 -12.13 0.36 -14.11
N ALA A 108 -12.49 0.99 -15.23
CA ALA A 108 -11.70 0.97 -16.45
C ALA A 108 -10.36 1.71 -16.28
N CYS A 109 -10.38 2.91 -15.69
CA CYS A 109 -9.17 3.67 -15.41
C CYS A 109 -8.31 3.01 -14.33
N ASP A 110 -8.91 2.45 -13.28
CA ASP A 110 -8.19 1.71 -12.23
C ASP A 110 -7.48 0.47 -12.80
N ARG A 111 -8.08 -0.23 -13.76
CA ARG A 111 -7.41 -1.33 -14.48
C ARG A 111 -6.28 -0.84 -15.37
N LYS A 112 -6.47 0.29 -16.07
CA LYS A 112 -5.49 0.84 -17.02
C LYS A 112 -4.26 1.43 -16.32
N HIS A 113 -4.47 2.19 -15.25
CA HIS A 113 -3.41 2.95 -14.59
C HIS A 113 -2.80 2.23 -13.38
N ALA A 114 -3.49 1.24 -12.82
CA ALA A 114 -2.99 0.41 -11.73
C ALA A 114 -3.12 -1.07 -12.10
N PRO A 115 -2.29 -1.56 -13.05
CA PRO A 115 -2.19 -2.98 -13.35
C PRO A 115 -1.81 -3.72 -12.07
N LYS A 116 -2.49 -4.84 -11.82
CA LYS A 116 -2.42 -5.56 -10.57
C LYS A 116 -2.52 -7.04 -10.82
N MET A 117 -1.91 -7.79 -9.93
CA MET A 117 -1.94 -9.25 -9.94
C MET A 117 -2.33 -9.79 -8.57
N THR A 118 -2.85 -11.00 -8.55
CA THR A 118 -3.17 -11.69 -7.31
C THR A 118 -1.89 -12.15 -6.59
N MET A 119 -1.97 -12.33 -5.27
CA MET A 119 -0.88 -12.97 -4.51
C MET A 119 -0.46 -14.31 -5.13
N THR A 120 -1.42 -15.12 -5.58
CA THR A 120 -1.15 -16.42 -6.22
C THR A 120 -0.38 -16.26 -7.53
N GLU A 121 -0.74 -15.29 -8.37
CA GLU A 121 -0.01 -14.98 -9.60
C GLU A 121 1.42 -14.49 -9.30
N ALA A 122 1.60 -13.68 -8.26
CA ALA A 122 2.92 -13.24 -7.82
C ALA A 122 3.78 -14.41 -7.30
N ILE A 123 3.17 -15.38 -6.60
CA ILE A 123 3.85 -16.59 -6.15
C ILE A 123 4.26 -17.50 -7.31
N ASN A 124 3.37 -17.66 -8.30
CA ASN A 124 3.67 -18.38 -9.54
C ASN A 124 4.80 -17.72 -10.34
N ASN A 125 5.08 -16.43 -10.09
CA ASN A 125 6.20 -15.69 -10.67
C ASN A 125 7.53 -15.84 -9.90
N GLY A 126 7.60 -16.75 -8.92
CA GLY A 126 8.85 -17.09 -8.22
C GLY A 126 9.10 -16.35 -6.91
N LEU A 127 8.11 -15.61 -6.40
CA LEU A 127 8.20 -14.92 -5.11
C LEU A 127 7.48 -15.72 -4.00
N SER A 128 7.95 -15.66 -2.76
CA SER A 128 7.19 -16.19 -1.62
C SER A 128 6.40 -15.09 -0.91
N LYS A 129 5.54 -15.50 0.03
CA LYS A 129 4.86 -14.55 0.93
C LYS A 129 5.84 -13.68 1.74
N LEU A 130 6.99 -14.23 2.14
CA LEU A 130 8.03 -13.49 2.85
C LEU A 130 8.72 -12.44 1.95
N ASP A 131 8.78 -12.67 0.64
CA ASP A 131 9.31 -11.69 -0.32
C ASP A 131 8.30 -10.58 -0.66
N LEU A 132 7.00 -10.94 -0.72
CA LEU A 132 5.91 -10.04 -1.10
C LEU A 132 5.47 -9.11 0.03
N PHE A 133 5.33 -9.65 1.24
CA PHE A 133 4.82 -8.90 2.39
C PHE A 133 5.98 -8.48 3.27
N THR A 134 6.62 -7.38 2.90
CA THR A 134 7.70 -6.79 3.70
C THR A 134 7.21 -5.55 4.46
N PRO A 135 7.86 -5.16 5.56
CA PRO A 135 8.97 -5.85 6.23
C PRO A 135 8.61 -7.27 6.69
N SER A 136 9.52 -8.23 6.55
CA SER A 136 9.34 -9.62 7.01
C SER A 136 10.58 -10.15 7.73
N VAL A 137 10.47 -11.31 8.39
CA VAL A 137 11.63 -11.95 9.05
C VAL A 137 12.79 -12.25 8.10
N LEU A 138 12.50 -12.43 6.81
CA LEU A 138 13.52 -12.66 5.79
C LEU A 138 14.12 -11.35 5.28
N HIS A 139 13.28 -10.30 5.18
CA HIS A 139 13.62 -9.01 4.58
C HIS A 139 13.16 -7.87 5.50
N PRO A 140 13.91 -7.58 6.58
CA PRO A 140 13.48 -6.63 7.59
C PRO A 140 13.61 -5.16 7.15
N SER A 141 14.54 -4.82 6.27
CA SER A 141 14.68 -3.45 5.74
C SER A 141 13.83 -3.14 4.51
N LEU A 142 13.31 -4.16 3.81
CA LEU A 142 12.67 -3.93 2.52
C LEU A 142 11.33 -3.19 2.68
N PRO A 143 11.09 -2.16 1.85
CA PRO A 143 9.85 -1.39 1.93
C PRO A 143 8.63 -2.26 1.59
N PRO A 144 7.45 -1.97 2.16
CA PRO A 144 6.22 -2.70 1.86
C PRO A 144 5.78 -2.48 0.41
N LEU A 145 5.26 -3.54 -0.23
CA LEU A 145 4.65 -3.43 -1.55
C LEU A 145 3.24 -2.84 -1.46
N THR A 146 2.82 -2.16 -2.52
CA THR A 146 1.47 -1.60 -2.64
C THR A 146 0.46 -2.73 -2.89
N HIS A 147 -0.38 -3.00 -1.90
CA HIS A 147 -1.42 -4.04 -1.99
C HIS A 147 -2.74 -3.61 -1.34
N ALA A 148 -3.80 -4.31 -1.73
CA ALA A 148 -5.16 -4.11 -1.26
C ALA A 148 -5.94 -5.43 -1.20
N GLU A 149 -6.89 -5.51 -0.28
CA GLU A 149 -7.86 -6.61 -0.18
C GLU A 149 -9.02 -6.39 -1.15
N HIS A 150 -9.47 -7.46 -1.80
CA HIS A 150 -10.62 -7.49 -2.70
C HIS A 150 -11.47 -8.74 -2.45
N THR A 151 -12.76 -8.54 -2.20
CA THR A 151 -13.70 -9.64 -1.97
C THR A 151 -14.15 -10.25 -3.29
N VAL A 152 -13.98 -11.57 -3.44
CA VAL A 152 -14.39 -12.35 -4.62
C VAL A 152 -15.13 -13.59 -4.12
N MET A 153 -16.39 -13.78 -4.53
CA MET A 153 -17.21 -14.95 -4.18
C MET A 153 -17.27 -15.25 -2.67
N GLY A 154 -17.33 -14.21 -1.83
CA GLY A 154 -17.36 -14.35 -0.37
C GLY A 154 -15.98 -14.56 0.30
N GLY A 155 -14.93 -14.83 -0.48
CA GLY A 155 -13.54 -14.87 -0.01
C GLY A 155 -12.83 -13.53 -0.13
N THR A 156 -11.76 -13.32 0.64
CA THR A 156 -10.87 -12.15 0.50
C THR A 156 -9.62 -12.54 -0.27
N SER A 157 -9.36 -11.86 -1.38
CA SER A 157 -8.14 -11.98 -2.19
C SER A 157 -7.26 -10.76 -2.00
N ILE A 158 -5.93 -10.95 -2.03
CA ILE A 158 -4.96 -9.86 -1.99
C ILE A 158 -4.51 -9.57 -3.41
N LEU A 159 -4.69 -8.31 -3.82
CA LEU A 159 -4.19 -7.76 -5.07
C LEU A 159 -2.96 -6.90 -4.78
N ILE A 160 -1.92 -7.04 -5.60
CA ILE A 160 -0.64 -6.35 -5.47
C ILE A 160 -0.39 -5.60 -6.77
N LEU A 161 0.15 -4.38 -6.70
CA LEU A 161 0.50 -3.59 -7.86
C LEU A 161 1.58 -4.32 -8.69
N SER A 162 1.34 -4.52 -9.99
CA SER A 162 2.22 -5.34 -10.82
C SER A 162 3.64 -4.80 -10.90
N SER A 163 3.81 -3.47 -11.01
CA SER A 163 5.13 -2.83 -11.04
C SER A 163 5.95 -3.11 -9.79
N ASP A 164 5.30 -3.15 -8.62
CA ASP A 164 5.96 -3.45 -7.34
C ASP A 164 6.41 -4.91 -7.29
N VAL A 165 5.59 -5.83 -7.83
CA VAL A 165 5.94 -7.24 -7.95
C VAL A 165 7.12 -7.43 -8.90
N ASP A 166 7.12 -6.78 -10.06
CA ASP A 166 8.20 -6.88 -11.04
C ASP A 166 9.52 -6.31 -10.50
N ALA A 167 9.47 -5.18 -9.79
CA ALA A 167 10.62 -4.60 -9.10
C ALA A 167 11.15 -5.56 -8.01
N ARG A 168 10.25 -6.11 -7.17
CA ARG A 168 10.64 -7.07 -6.12
C ARG A 168 11.22 -8.34 -6.72
N LYS A 169 10.63 -8.87 -7.79
CA LYS A 169 11.13 -10.03 -8.53
C LYS A 169 12.53 -9.79 -9.06
N SER A 170 12.76 -8.64 -9.69
CA SER A 170 14.07 -8.27 -10.21
C SER A 170 15.12 -8.19 -9.10
N TYR A 171 14.79 -7.57 -7.97
CA TYR A 171 15.65 -7.48 -6.80
C TYR A 171 15.99 -8.85 -6.18
N ILE A 172 14.99 -9.71 -5.94
CA ILE A 172 15.25 -11.04 -5.37
C ILE A 172 16.08 -11.89 -6.33
N ARG A 173 15.83 -11.79 -7.64
CA ARG A 173 16.62 -12.50 -8.66
C ARG A 173 18.06 -12.03 -8.71
N SER A 174 18.31 -10.73 -8.55
CA SER A 174 19.69 -10.23 -8.50
C SER A 174 20.45 -10.76 -7.28
N LEU A 175 19.77 -10.94 -6.14
CA LEU A 175 20.37 -11.53 -4.94
C LEU A 175 20.69 -13.03 -5.08
N LEU A 176 19.81 -13.78 -5.73
CA LEU A 176 19.99 -15.22 -5.92
C LEU A 176 21.07 -15.58 -6.95
N GLY A 177 21.39 -14.66 -7.86
CA GLY A 177 22.25 -14.89 -9.01
C GLY A 177 21.59 -15.72 -10.11
N PRO A 178 22.11 -15.67 -11.36
CA PRO A 178 21.44 -16.24 -12.53
C PRO A 178 21.19 -17.75 -12.41
N ALA A 179 22.16 -18.51 -11.87
CA ALA A 179 22.05 -19.96 -11.73
C ALA A 179 20.83 -20.42 -10.91
N ARG A 180 20.43 -19.64 -9.89
CA ARG A 180 19.26 -19.96 -9.04
C ARG A 180 18.01 -19.21 -9.47
N ALA A 181 18.17 -17.98 -9.97
CA ALA A 181 17.07 -17.14 -10.40
C ALA A 181 16.31 -17.70 -11.60
N ASP A 182 16.98 -18.46 -12.47
CA ASP A 182 16.39 -19.06 -13.68
C ASP A 182 15.96 -20.52 -13.48
N ASP A 183 16.38 -21.18 -12.40
CA ASP A 183 15.92 -22.53 -12.04
C ASP A 183 14.53 -22.50 -11.39
N ALA A 184 13.50 -22.78 -12.19
CA ALA A 184 12.11 -22.87 -11.73
C ALA A 184 11.88 -23.96 -10.66
N ALA A 185 12.67 -25.04 -10.64
CA ALA A 185 12.58 -26.06 -9.61
C ALA A 185 13.17 -25.56 -8.28
N TYR A 186 14.28 -24.82 -8.33
CA TYR A 186 14.83 -24.14 -7.16
C TYR A 186 13.84 -23.13 -6.57
N LEU A 187 13.25 -22.26 -7.38
CA LEU A 187 12.27 -21.27 -6.91
C LEU A 187 11.07 -21.92 -6.22
N ARG A 188 10.55 -23.02 -6.78
CA ARG A 188 9.47 -23.80 -6.14
C ARG A 188 9.89 -24.37 -4.77
N ARG A 189 11.10 -24.93 -4.68
CA ARG A 189 11.65 -25.45 -3.40
C ARG A 189 11.83 -24.33 -2.37
N ARG A 190 12.31 -23.16 -2.80
CA ARG A 190 12.48 -21.96 -1.96
C ARG A 190 11.15 -21.45 -1.42
N ILE A 191 10.14 -21.30 -2.26
CA ILE A 191 8.79 -20.90 -1.84
C ILE A 191 8.24 -21.88 -0.78
N ALA A 192 8.35 -23.18 -1.02
CA ALA A 192 7.92 -24.20 -0.06
C ALA A 192 8.72 -24.16 1.26
N ALA A 193 10.02 -23.82 1.21
CA ALA A 193 10.83 -23.60 2.40
C ALA A 193 10.35 -22.39 3.20
N HIS A 194 10.02 -21.29 2.51
CA HIS A 194 9.48 -20.09 3.13
C HIS A 194 8.13 -20.33 3.80
N ASP A 195 7.23 -21.08 3.17
CA ASP A 195 5.96 -21.47 3.78
C ASP A 195 6.17 -22.30 5.05
N ARG A 196 7.17 -23.20 5.06
CA ARG A 196 7.54 -23.94 6.28
C ARG A 196 8.09 -23.02 7.36
N ILE A 197 8.94 -22.04 7.02
CA ILE A 197 9.45 -21.05 7.98
C ILE A 197 8.29 -20.27 8.61
N VAL A 198 7.35 -19.77 7.80
CA VAL A 198 6.15 -19.06 8.26
C VAL A 198 5.34 -19.92 9.25
N ASN A 199 5.14 -21.20 8.92
CA ASN A 199 4.40 -22.13 9.79
C ASN A 199 5.14 -22.42 11.11
N HIS A 200 6.47 -22.63 11.08
CA HIS A 200 7.25 -22.88 12.31
C HIS A 200 7.32 -21.63 13.19
N ALA A 201 7.45 -20.45 12.58
CA ALA A 201 7.42 -19.17 13.29
C ALA A 201 6.01 -18.86 13.85
N SER A 202 4.98 -19.60 13.44
CA SER A 202 3.58 -19.35 13.80
C SER A 202 3.16 -17.91 13.49
N ILE A 203 3.55 -17.39 12.32
CA ILE A 203 3.23 -16.04 11.89
C ILE A 203 2.25 -16.04 10.73
N TYR A 204 1.44 -14.99 10.63
CA TYR A 204 0.68 -14.71 9.42
C TYR A 204 0.67 -13.23 9.11
N TYR A 205 0.56 -12.93 7.81
CA TYR A 205 0.43 -11.56 7.36
C TYR A 205 -1.03 -11.13 7.38
N ARG A 206 -1.34 -10.07 8.14
CA ARG A 206 -2.67 -9.49 8.25
C ARG A 206 -2.78 -8.27 7.35
N ALA A 207 -3.32 -8.46 6.14
CA ALA A 207 -3.30 -7.45 5.07
C ALA A 207 -3.95 -6.10 5.46
N HIS A 208 -5.10 -6.10 6.15
CA HIS A 208 -5.70 -4.84 6.64
C HIS A 208 -4.83 -4.06 7.65
N ARG A 209 -3.97 -4.74 8.43
CA ARG A 209 -2.99 -4.09 9.34
C ARG A 209 -1.62 -3.88 8.70
N ARG A 210 -1.41 -4.42 7.50
CA ARG A 210 -0.16 -4.41 6.75
C ARG A 210 1.06 -4.85 7.57
N ARG A 211 0.90 -5.90 8.38
CA ARG A 211 1.98 -6.43 9.22
C ARG A 211 1.85 -7.93 9.47
N TRP A 212 2.97 -8.55 9.78
CA TRP A 212 3.03 -9.90 10.33
C TRP A 212 2.66 -9.87 11.80
N ILE A 213 1.95 -10.90 12.25
CA ILE A 213 1.58 -11.09 13.66
C ILE A 213 1.79 -12.55 14.06
N LYS A 214 2.16 -12.77 15.32
CA LYS A 214 2.29 -14.12 15.88
C LYS A 214 0.91 -14.67 16.22
N ILE A 215 0.66 -15.93 15.91
CA ILE A 215 -0.56 -16.66 16.30
C ILE A 215 -0.20 -17.58 17.45
N ALA A 216 -1.10 -17.71 18.41
CA ALA A 216 -1.04 -18.83 19.34
C ALA A 216 -1.08 -20.15 18.54
N PRO A 217 -0.24 -21.14 18.86
CA PRO A 217 -0.20 -22.42 18.16
C PRO A 217 -1.56 -23.14 18.10
N ALA A 218 -2.48 -22.84 19.02
CA ALA A 218 -3.81 -23.43 19.10
C ALA A 218 -4.81 -22.91 18.04
N GLU A 219 -4.61 -21.71 17.49
CA GLU A 219 -5.59 -21.08 16.58
C GLU A 219 -5.23 -21.21 15.09
N GLY A 220 -3.96 -21.50 14.76
CA GLY A 220 -3.47 -21.36 13.38
C GLY A 220 -3.34 -22.66 12.59
N PHE A 221 -3.07 -23.78 13.25
CA PHE A 221 -2.74 -25.05 12.58
C PHE A 221 -3.03 -26.20 13.54
N GLU A 222 -4.30 -26.62 13.64
CA GLU A 222 -4.61 -27.91 14.21
C GLU A 222 -3.79 -28.95 13.45
N GLN A 223 -2.75 -29.49 14.10
CA GLN A 223 -2.01 -30.62 13.57
C GLN A 223 -2.97 -31.80 13.61
N VAL A 224 -3.68 -31.99 12.51
CA VAL A 224 -4.62 -33.10 12.31
C VAL A 224 -3.81 -34.40 12.36
N GLY A 225 -3.71 -35.00 13.54
CA GLY A 225 -3.03 -36.29 13.71
C GLY A 225 -2.54 -36.57 15.14
N PRO A 226 -2.33 -37.86 15.46
CA PRO A 226 -1.82 -38.27 16.76
C PRO A 226 -0.41 -37.69 17.01
N PRO A 227 -0.03 -37.44 18.28
CA PRO A 227 1.26 -36.86 18.66
C PRO A 227 2.48 -37.58 18.05
N SER A 228 2.38 -38.89 17.82
CA SER A 228 3.42 -39.75 17.23
C SER A 228 3.75 -39.45 15.76
N ARG A 229 2.88 -38.75 15.02
CA ARG A 229 3.10 -38.35 13.63
C ARG A 229 3.57 -36.90 13.47
N ARG A 230 3.81 -36.19 14.58
CA ARG A 230 4.26 -34.80 14.54
C ARG A 230 5.73 -34.74 14.14
N VAL A 231 6.06 -33.81 13.24
CA VAL A 231 7.46 -33.54 12.85
C VAL A 231 8.21 -33.04 14.09
N LYS A 232 9.39 -33.61 14.37
CA LYS A 232 10.19 -33.26 15.57
C LYS A 232 10.44 -31.75 15.71
N SER A 233 10.61 -31.04 14.60
CA SER A 233 10.80 -29.58 14.58
C SER A 233 9.61 -28.77 15.09
N MET A 234 8.42 -29.37 15.17
CA MET A 234 7.19 -28.74 15.67
C MET A 234 6.85 -29.13 17.13
N ALA A 235 7.70 -29.93 17.79
CA ALA A 235 7.41 -30.51 19.10
C ALA A 235 7.36 -29.46 20.23
N ASN A 236 8.30 -28.51 20.24
CA ASN A 236 8.38 -27.43 21.23
C ASN A 236 8.79 -26.10 20.57
N GLU A 237 8.67 -24.99 21.31
CA GLU A 237 8.97 -23.65 20.78
C GLU A 237 10.45 -23.50 20.40
N ASP A 238 11.37 -24.02 21.21
CA ASP A 238 12.82 -23.96 20.92
C ASP A 238 13.19 -24.68 19.62
N SER A 239 12.59 -25.85 19.35
CA SER A 239 12.81 -26.60 18.11
C SER A 239 12.25 -25.87 16.91
N ARG A 240 11.09 -25.20 17.06
CA ARG A 240 10.51 -24.36 16.00
C ARG A 240 11.40 -23.17 15.71
N GLN A 241 11.85 -22.47 16.75
CA GLN A 241 12.73 -21.31 16.61
C GLN A 241 14.05 -21.70 15.97
N LYS A 242 14.67 -22.79 16.41
CA LYS A 242 15.89 -23.33 15.78
C LYS A 242 15.70 -23.63 14.30
N TYR A 243 14.56 -24.24 13.92
CA TYR A 243 14.24 -24.48 12.51
C TYR A 243 14.11 -23.19 11.70
N VAL A 244 13.43 -22.18 12.26
CA VAL A 244 13.29 -20.86 11.65
C VAL A 244 14.66 -20.21 11.46
N ASP A 245 15.50 -20.19 12.49
CA ASP A 245 16.83 -19.58 12.44
C ASP A 245 17.74 -20.28 11.42
N ASP A 246 17.79 -21.61 11.43
CA ASP A 246 18.58 -22.39 10.48
C ASP A 246 18.07 -22.21 9.04
N GLY A 247 16.74 -22.10 8.87
CA GLY A 247 16.10 -21.84 7.58
C GLY A 247 16.45 -20.44 7.04
N LEU A 248 16.29 -19.41 7.88
CA LEU A 248 16.61 -18.03 7.51
C LEU A 248 18.09 -17.86 7.19
N LYS A 249 19.00 -18.45 7.98
CA LYS A 249 20.45 -18.44 7.70
C LYS A 249 20.78 -19.02 6.33
N LYS A 250 20.15 -20.14 5.96
CA LYS A 250 20.35 -20.75 4.63
C LYS A 250 19.86 -19.84 3.50
N GLU A 251 18.70 -19.19 3.69
CA GLU A 251 18.15 -18.29 2.68
C GLU A 251 18.96 -16.99 2.56
N TRP A 252 19.42 -16.42 3.67
CA TRP A 252 20.33 -15.27 3.65
C TRP A 252 21.66 -15.63 2.98
N ALA A 253 22.24 -16.79 3.29
CA ALA A 253 23.45 -17.28 2.61
C ALA A 253 23.21 -17.47 1.11
N ALA A 254 22.02 -17.95 0.74
CA ALA A 254 21.67 -18.13 -0.66
C ALA A 254 21.53 -16.81 -1.43
N MET A 255 21.18 -15.72 -0.74
CA MET A 255 21.01 -14.37 -1.28
C MET A 255 22.24 -13.47 -1.07
N GLY A 256 23.31 -13.97 -0.46
CA GLY A 256 24.49 -13.16 -0.14
C GLY A 256 24.26 -12.09 0.93
N LEU A 257 23.27 -12.26 1.81
CA LEU A 257 22.89 -11.31 2.87
C LEU A 257 23.54 -11.61 4.24
N VAL A 258 24.59 -12.42 4.27
CA VAL A 258 25.25 -12.86 5.50
C VAL A 258 26.50 -12.03 5.74
N GLY A 259 26.65 -11.51 6.96
CA GLY A 259 27.86 -10.82 7.39
C GLY A 259 29.08 -11.76 7.51
N PRO A 260 30.29 -11.22 7.70
CA PRO A 260 31.52 -12.03 7.83
C PRO A 260 31.48 -13.05 8.99
N ASP A 261 30.61 -12.81 9.96
CA ASP A 261 30.41 -13.60 11.18
C ASP A 261 29.27 -14.63 11.06
N GLY A 262 28.64 -14.77 9.90
CA GLY A 262 27.51 -15.68 9.72
C GLY A 262 26.18 -15.14 10.25
N SER A 263 26.13 -13.90 10.74
CA SER A 263 24.91 -13.24 11.21
C SER A 263 24.15 -12.60 10.03
N ALA A 264 22.85 -12.37 10.23
CA ALA A 264 22.07 -11.60 9.26
C ALA A 264 22.65 -10.19 9.16
N ALA A 265 22.80 -9.66 7.94
CA ALA A 265 23.23 -8.28 7.76
C ALA A 265 22.26 -7.25 8.39
N GLU A 266 21.04 -7.67 8.73
CA GLU A 266 19.99 -6.81 9.27
C GLU A 266 19.32 -7.40 10.52
N LYS A 267 18.95 -6.54 11.47
CA LYS A 267 18.27 -6.95 12.70
C LYS A 267 16.84 -7.46 12.38
N PRO A 268 16.40 -8.58 12.98
CA PRO A 268 15.04 -9.09 12.76
C PRO A 268 13.98 -8.11 13.30
N ILE A 269 12.81 -8.11 12.65
CA ILE A 269 11.65 -7.30 13.08
C ILE A 269 11.09 -7.85 14.38
N VAL A 270 10.72 -6.96 15.29
CA VAL A 270 9.90 -7.31 16.46
C VAL A 270 8.46 -7.53 16.01
N LEU A 271 7.97 -8.75 16.18
CA LEU A 271 6.58 -9.11 15.87
C LEU A 271 5.68 -8.74 17.04
N ASP A 272 4.55 -8.10 16.74
CA ASP A 272 3.47 -7.77 17.69
C ASP A 272 2.57 -8.99 17.99
#